data_AF-A0A7S3EYL0-F1
#
_entry.id   AF-A0A7S3EYL0-F1
#
_cell.length_a   1.000
_cell.length_b   1.000
_cell.length_c   1.000
_cell.angle_alpha   90.00
_cell.angle_beta   90.00
_cell.angle_gamma   90.00
#
_symmetry.space_group_name_H-M   'P 1'
#
loop_
_entity.id
_entity.type
_entity.pdbx_description
1 polymer ?
#
loop_
_entity_poly.entity_id
_entity_poly.type
_entity_poly.pdbx_seq_one_letter_code
_entity_poly.pdbx_strand_id
1 'polypeptide(L)'
;QIDNSTTVKFVFISFLGEGVGVMRKAKVSTLKGTVSEIFTPFHAELISATTPGEVTTGAINELVGQMFGKTTSSSGGGALRIGQGMVKVTQKNEKKEASAISERQDVEVSEAVRALIQQVRDDSTPTDWCLCGLNGGPTAALTVVGSGEGG
;
A
#
# COMPACT_ATOMS: atom_id res chain seq x y z
N GLN A 1 -15.38 26.28 -18.41
CA GLN A 1 -14.56 25.39 -19.26
C GLN A 1 -14.14 24.24 -18.36
N ILE A 2 -14.53 23.00 -18.68
CA ILE A 2 -14.19 21.82 -17.86
C ILE A 2 -12.83 21.33 -18.36
N ASP A 3 -11.84 21.31 -17.48
CA ASP A 3 -10.48 20.86 -17.77
C ASP A 3 -10.45 19.32 -17.86
N ASN A 4 -10.13 18.79 -19.03
CA ASN A 4 -9.92 17.36 -19.28
C ASN A 4 -8.41 17.07 -19.30
N SER A 5 -7.71 17.41 -18.21
CA SER A 5 -6.27 17.17 -18.10
C SER A 5 -6.00 15.67 -17.89
N THR A 6 -5.17 15.10 -18.76
CA THR A 6 -4.63 13.76 -18.57
C THR A 6 -3.56 13.85 -17.47
N THR A 7 -3.71 13.06 -16.41
CA THR A 7 -2.77 13.08 -15.28
C THR A 7 -2.29 11.67 -14.96
N VAL A 8 -0.99 11.53 -14.70
CA VAL A 8 -0.39 10.27 -14.26
C VAL A 8 -0.79 10.01 -12.81
N LYS A 9 -1.24 8.78 -12.52
CA LYS A 9 -1.69 8.36 -11.19
C LYS A 9 -0.89 7.15 -10.72
N PHE A 10 -0.01 7.35 -9.76
CA PHE A 10 0.67 6.25 -9.08
C PHE A 10 -0.27 5.50 -8.12
N VAL A 11 -0.24 4.17 -8.17
CA VAL A 11 -0.98 3.30 -7.26
C VAL A 11 0.02 2.45 -6.46
N PHE A 12 -0.10 2.47 -5.13
CA PHE A 12 0.71 1.61 -4.29
C PHE A 12 -0.03 0.29 -4.03
N ILE A 13 0.65 -0.85 -4.19
CA ILE A 13 0.07 -2.18 -4.03
C ILE A 13 0.83 -2.92 -2.94
N SER A 14 0.11 -3.32 -1.88
CA SER A 14 0.67 -4.15 -0.81
C SER A 14 0.20 -5.59 -1.00
N PHE A 15 1.11 -6.46 -1.45
CA PHE A 15 0.84 -7.88 -1.70
C PHE A 15 1.43 -8.78 -0.61
N LEU A 16 0.60 -9.66 -0.06
CA LEU A 16 0.97 -10.62 0.97
C LEU A 16 0.29 -11.97 0.71
N GLY A 17 0.98 -12.83 -0.04
CA GLY A 17 0.46 -14.12 -0.47
C GLY A 17 -0.10 -15.00 0.66
N GLU A 18 -1.12 -15.79 0.35
CA GLU A 18 -1.75 -16.71 1.30
C GLU A 18 -0.74 -17.67 1.95
N GLY A 19 0.23 -18.16 1.17
CA GLY A 19 1.30 -19.06 1.63
C GLY A 19 2.33 -18.44 2.57
N VAL A 20 2.25 -17.14 2.86
CA VAL A 20 3.13 -16.50 3.84
C VAL A 20 2.72 -16.89 5.26
N GLY A 21 3.65 -17.46 6.03
CA GLY A 21 3.39 -17.87 7.42
C GLY A 21 2.95 -16.72 8.31
N VAL A 22 2.07 -17.03 9.28
CA VAL A 22 1.40 -16.05 10.17
C VAL A 22 2.36 -15.06 10.81
N MET A 23 3.50 -15.53 11.32
CA MET A 23 4.51 -14.67 11.95
C MET A 23 5.10 -13.64 10.98
N ARG A 24 5.35 -14.03 9.72
CA ARG A 24 5.86 -13.11 8.70
C ARG A 24 4.78 -12.10 8.31
N LYS A 25 3.51 -12.53 8.19
CA LYS A 25 2.38 -11.60 7.97
C LYS A 25 2.27 -10.56 9.08
N ALA A 26 2.37 -10.98 10.34
CA ALA A 26 2.34 -10.08 11.49
C ALA A 26 3.48 -9.04 11.45
N LYS A 27 4.72 -9.47 11.16
CA LYS A 27 5.87 -8.56 10.99
C LYS A 27 5.68 -7.58 9.83
N VAL A 28 5.19 -8.03 8.68
CA VAL A 28 4.93 -7.14 7.53
C VAL A 28 3.85 -6.11 7.88
N SER A 29 2.83 -6.52 8.64
CA SER A 29 1.75 -5.62 9.07
C SER A 29 2.23 -4.47 9.96
N THR A 30 3.25 -4.68 10.82
CA THR A 30 3.80 -3.60 11.66
C THR A 30 4.62 -2.60 10.86
N LEU A 31 5.18 -3.02 9.72
CA LEU A 31 6.04 -2.21 8.86
C LEU A 31 5.28 -1.47 7.75
N LYS A 32 3.99 -1.79 7.53
CA LYS A 32 3.21 -1.28 6.40
C LYS A 32 3.24 0.25 6.28
N GLY A 33 3.10 0.96 7.41
CA GLY A 33 3.12 2.41 7.43
C GLY A 33 4.48 3.00 7.06
N THR A 34 5.57 2.48 7.65
CA THR A 34 6.94 2.89 7.31
C THR A 34 7.24 2.61 5.83
N VAL A 35 6.79 1.45 5.32
CA VAL A 35 7.01 1.07 3.93
C VAL A 35 6.23 1.96 2.97
N SER A 36 4.94 2.20 3.21
CA SER A 36 4.14 3.04 2.32
C SER A 36 4.65 4.48 2.26
N GLU A 37 5.17 5.02 3.37
CA GLU A 37 5.82 6.34 3.41
C GLU A 37 6.99 6.45 2.42
N ILE A 38 7.78 5.39 2.21
CA ILE A 38 8.88 5.37 1.24
C ILE A 38 8.37 5.57 -0.20
N PHE A 39 7.18 5.05 -0.51
CA PHE A 39 6.56 5.15 -1.83
C PHE A 39 5.67 6.37 -2.01
N THR A 40 5.65 7.31 -1.05
CA THR A 40 4.89 8.57 -1.21
C THR A 40 5.57 9.53 -2.20
N PRO A 41 4.80 10.28 -3.02
CA PRO A 41 3.34 10.28 -3.11
C PRO A 41 2.78 9.15 -4.02
N PHE A 42 1.59 8.67 -3.68
CA PHE A 42 0.72 7.86 -4.54
C PHE A 42 -0.73 8.34 -4.38
N HIS A 43 -1.58 7.99 -5.35
CA HIS A 43 -2.96 8.50 -5.49
C HIS A 43 -4.00 7.51 -4.98
N ALA A 44 -3.71 6.22 -5.08
CA ALA A 44 -4.56 5.15 -4.59
C ALA A 44 -3.68 4.05 -3.98
N GLU A 45 -4.26 3.27 -3.07
CA GLU A 45 -3.60 2.12 -2.46
C GLU A 45 -4.50 0.89 -2.49
N LEU A 46 -3.98 -0.21 -3.02
CA LEU A 46 -4.58 -1.53 -2.88
C LEU A 46 -3.95 -2.22 -1.66
N ILE A 47 -4.70 -2.23 -0.57
CA ILE A 47 -4.28 -2.77 0.72
C ILE A 47 -4.62 -4.26 0.78
N SER A 48 -3.64 -5.09 1.15
CA SER A 48 -3.85 -6.51 1.49
C SER A 48 -4.24 -7.41 0.31
N ALA A 49 -3.64 -7.19 -0.87
CA ALA A 49 -3.79 -8.16 -1.96
C ALA A 49 -3.15 -9.49 -1.54
N THR A 50 -3.89 -10.60 -1.63
CA THR A 50 -3.38 -11.92 -1.18
C THR A 50 -3.21 -12.93 -2.31
N THR A 51 -3.90 -12.70 -3.42
CA THR A 51 -3.79 -13.52 -4.63
C THR A 51 -3.40 -12.67 -5.84
N PRO A 52 -2.63 -13.21 -6.80
CA PRO A 52 -2.27 -12.45 -8.00
C PRO A 52 -3.50 -12.00 -8.81
N GLY A 53 -4.63 -12.72 -8.73
CA GLY A 53 -5.88 -12.36 -9.40
C GLY A 53 -6.55 -11.10 -8.87
N GLU A 54 -6.16 -10.62 -7.69
CA GLU A 54 -6.59 -9.32 -7.15
C GLU A 54 -5.78 -8.16 -7.74
N VAL A 55 -4.57 -8.43 -8.24
CA VAL A 55 -3.68 -7.43 -8.84
C VAL A 55 -3.86 -7.46 -10.36
N THR A 56 -5.01 -6.94 -10.81
CA THR A 56 -5.34 -6.84 -12.23
C THR A 56 -5.57 -5.40 -12.64
N THR A 57 -5.34 -5.10 -13.92
CA THR A 57 -5.64 -3.79 -14.52
C THR A 57 -7.09 -3.38 -14.28
N GLY A 58 -8.03 -4.32 -14.32
CA GLY A 58 -9.44 -4.05 -14.03
C GLY A 58 -9.68 -3.58 -12.59
N ALA A 59 -9.11 -4.29 -11.60
CA ALA A 59 -9.24 -3.93 -10.19
C ALA A 59 -8.56 -2.57 -9.87
N ILE A 60 -7.40 -2.30 -10.47
CA ILE A 60 -6.69 -1.04 -10.32
C ILE A 60 -7.48 0.12 -10.95
N ASN A 61 -8.00 -0.07 -12.16
CA ASN A 61 -8.82 0.94 -12.85
C ASN A 61 -10.12 1.23 -12.11
N GLU A 62 -10.76 0.21 -11.52
CA GLU A 62 -11.94 0.41 -10.68
C GLU A 62 -11.60 1.22 -9.43
N LEU A 63 -10.51 0.89 -8.74
CA LEU A 63 -10.04 1.62 -7.55
C LEU A 63 -9.75 3.09 -7.87
N VAL A 64 -9.00 3.36 -8.93
CA VAL A 64 -8.69 4.72 -9.38
C VAL A 64 -9.95 5.45 -9.83
N GLY A 65 -10.85 4.78 -10.58
CA GLY A 65 -12.11 5.33 -11.04
C GLY A 65 -13.08 5.71 -9.92
N GLN A 66 -13.09 4.95 -8.81
CA GLN A 66 -13.88 5.28 -7.62
C GLN A 66 -13.35 6.54 -6.90
N MET A 67 -12.03 6.74 -6.86
CA MET A 67 -11.42 7.88 -6.16
C MET A 67 -11.37 9.17 -7.00
N PHE A 68 -11.14 9.06 -8.31
CA PHE A 68 -10.88 10.19 -9.20
C PHE A 68 -11.98 10.40 -10.27
N GLY A 69 -12.99 9.54 -10.29
CA GLY A 69 -14.27 9.76 -10.97
C GLY A 69 -14.42 9.02 -12.31
N LYS A 70 -15.42 8.15 -12.37
CA LYS A 70 -16.21 7.86 -13.57
C LYS A 70 -17.63 8.32 -13.28
N THR A 71 -18.19 9.25 -14.08
CA THR A 71 -19.59 9.68 -13.96
C THR A 71 -20.51 8.53 -14.37
N THR A 72 -20.75 7.57 -13.49
CA THR A 72 -21.75 6.52 -13.70
C THR A 72 -22.79 6.60 -12.59
N SER A 73 -23.98 7.06 -12.97
CA SER A 73 -25.21 6.91 -12.22
C SER A 73 -25.54 5.42 -12.11
N SER A 74 -25.04 4.76 -11.08
CA SER A 74 -25.49 3.43 -10.67
C SER A 74 -25.82 3.43 -9.19
N SER A 75 -27.12 3.39 -8.94
CA SER A 75 -27.75 3.03 -7.68
C SER A 75 -27.28 1.65 -7.20
N GLY A 76 -26.85 1.56 -5.95
CA GLY A 76 -26.89 0.32 -5.18
C GLY A 76 -25.54 -0.24 -4.72
N GLY A 77 -25.29 -0.08 -3.41
CA GLY A 77 -24.87 -1.19 -2.56
C GLY A 77 -23.38 -1.51 -2.48
N GLY A 78 -22.75 -1.13 -1.36
CA GLY A 78 -21.56 -1.83 -0.87
C GLY A 78 -20.43 -0.94 -0.38
N ALA A 79 -20.66 -0.10 0.63
CA ALA A 79 -19.56 0.33 1.47
C ALA A 79 -19.10 -0.90 2.28
N LEU A 80 -18.06 -1.61 1.81
CA LEU A 80 -17.36 -2.59 2.64
C LEU A 80 -16.61 -1.82 3.75
N ARG A 81 -17.31 -1.56 4.84
CA ARG A 81 -16.72 -1.30 6.15
C ARG A 81 -16.89 -2.56 6.99
N ILE A 82 -15.95 -3.49 6.91
CA ILE A 82 -15.81 -4.53 7.94
C ILE A 82 -14.73 -4.07 8.91
N GLY A 83 -15.05 -3.00 9.64
CA GLY A 83 -14.41 -2.63 10.89
C GLY A 83 -15.40 -2.95 11.99
N GLN A 84 -15.08 -3.96 12.80
CA GLN A 84 -15.87 -4.39 13.94
C GLN A 84 -16.35 -3.20 14.77
N GLY A 85 -17.63 -3.23 15.14
CA GLY A 85 -18.25 -2.27 16.02
C GLY A 85 -17.46 -2.14 17.32
N MET A 86 -17.07 -0.90 17.62
CA MET A 86 -16.40 -0.54 18.85
C MET A 86 -17.40 -0.65 20.01
N VAL A 87 -17.41 -1.79 20.70
CA VAL A 87 -18.12 -1.93 21.97
C VAL A 87 -17.32 -1.16 23.03
N LYS A 88 -17.85 -0.01 23.49
CA LYS A 88 -17.33 0.71 24.66
C LYS A 88 -17.56 -0.14 25.91
N VAL A 89 -16.60 -0.97 26.27
CA VAL A 89 -16.51 -1.53 27.63
C VAL A 89 -15.79 -0.51 28.50
N THR A 90 -16.58 0.23 29.29
CA THR A 90 -16.07 1.00 30.43
C THR A 90 -15.66 0.01 31.52
N GLN A 91 -14.36 -0.17 31.74
CA GLN A 91 -13.83 -0.64 33.02
C GLN A 91 -12.65 0.22 33.48
N LYS A 92 -12.65 0.45 34.80
CA LYS A 92 -11.90 1.46 35.55
C LYS A 92 -10.39 1.26 35.51
N ASN A 93 -9.70 2.37 35.30
CA ASN A 93 -8.61 2.91 36.12
C ASN A 93 -7.57 1.93 36.69
N GLU A 94 -6.44 1.79 36.01
CA GLU A 94 -5.11 1.80 36.64
C GLU A 94 -4.12 2.49 35.68
N LYS A 95 -3.34 3.44 36.21
CA LYS A 95 -2.21 4.04 35.49
C LYS A 95 -1.18 2.96 35.22
N LYS A 96 -1.21 2.36 34.03
CA LYS A 96 -0.04 1.72 33.43
C LYS A 96 0.54 2.70 32.43
N GLU A 97 1.81 3.01 32.64
CA GLU A 97 2.67 3.69 31.67
C GLU A 97 2.36 3.17 30.27
N ALA A 98 2.19 4.08 29.31
CA ALA A 98 2.03 3.74 27.91
C ALA A 98 3.29 2.99 27.48
N SER A 99 3.24 1.66 27.59
CA SER A 99 4.34 0.77 27.29
C SER A 99 4.61 0.84 25.80
N ALA A 100 5.71 1.50 25.43
CA ALA A 100 6.60 1.18 24.30
C ALA A 100 5.97 0.46 23.08
N ILE A 101 4.83 0.96 22.60
CA ILE A 101 4.24 0.62 21.32
C ILE A 101 4.21 1.95 20.58
N SER A 102 4.81 1.98 19.39
CA SER A 102 4.98 3.15 18.53
C SER A 102 6.37 3.82 18.56
N GLU A 103 7.45 3.07 18.82
CA GLU A 103 8.64 3.31 18.01
C GLU A 103 8.36 2.72 16.62
N ARG A 104 8.32 3.58 15.59
CA ARG A 104 8.22 3.13 14.20
C ARG A 104 9.45 2.25 13.94
N GLN A 105 9.23 0.97 13.64
CA GLN A 105 10.32 0.09 13.27
C GLN A 105 10.99 0.64 12.00
N ASP A 106 12.28 0.90 12.08
CA ASP A 106 13.07 1.35 10.93
C ASP A 106 13.15 0.25 9.88
N VAL A 107 12.89 0.65 8.63
CA VAL A 107 13.07 -0.19 7.45
C VAL A 107 14.31 0.31 6.73
N GLU A 108 15.29 -0.57 6.56
CA GLU A 108 16.46 -0.25 5.76
C GLU A 108 16.06 -0.21 4.28
N VAL A 109 16.33 0.92 3.64
CA VAL A 109 15.98 1.15 2.23
C VAL A 109 17.27 1.23 1.44
N SER A 110 17.50 0.25 0.58
CA SER A 110 18.64 0.27 -0.33
C SER A 110 18.57 1.46 -1.29
N GLU A 111 19.73 1.98 -1.69
CA GLU A 111 19.84 3.08 -2.65
C GLU A 111 19.16 2.73 -3.98
N ALA A 112 19.25 1.46 -4.40
CA ALA A 112 18.58 0.94 -5.59
C ALA A 112 17.06 1.13 -5.56
N VAL A 113 16.41 0.95 -4.40
CA VAL A 113 14.96 1.18 -4.27
C VAL A 113 14.63 2.66 -4.47
N ARG A 114 15.42 3.56 -3.87
CA ARG A 114 15.19 5.01 -3.98
C ARG A 114 15.36 5.49 -5.42
N ALA A 115 16.43 5.04 -6.08
CA ALA A 115 16.71 5.36 -7.48
C ALA A 115 15.59 4.85 -8.40
N LEU A 116 15.10 3.63 -8.16
CA LEU A 116 14.03 3.04 -8.98
C LEU A 116 12.68 3.74 -8.78
N ILE A 117 12.34 4.17 -7.56
CA ILE A 117 11.14 4.99 -7.30
C ILE A 117 11.22 6.32 -8.04
N GLN A 118 12.40 6.96 -8.07
CA GLN A 118 12.61 8.18 -8.84
C GLN A 118 12.45 7.92 -10.34
N GLN A 119 13.01 6.81 -10.83
CA GLN A 119 12.91 6.42 -12.23
C GLN A 119 11.46 6.19 -12.67
N VAL A 120 10.65 5.47 -11.88
CA VAL A 120 9.22 5.24 -12.14
C VAL A 120 8.41 6.54 -12.21
N ARG A 121 8.89 7.59 -11.53
CA ARG A 121 8.25 8.91 -11.51
C ARG A 121 8.78 9.87 -12.56
N ASP A 122 9.84 9.48 -13.25
CA ASP A 122 10.45 10.27 -14.30
C ASP A 122 9.87 9.83 -15.64
N ASP A 123 8.96 10.65 -16.17
CA ASP A 123 8.29 10.44 -17.46
C ASP A 123 9.28 10.38 -18.65
N SER A 124 10.56 10.68 -18.45
CA SER A 124 11.59 10.51 -19.47
C SER A 124 12.09 9.07 -19.60
N THR A 125 11.76 8.19 -18.66
CA THR A 125 12.14 6.78 -18.70
C THR A 125 10.94 5.90 -19.03
N PRO A 126 11.13 4.78 -19.74
CA PRO A 126 10.02 3.90 -20.09
C PRO A 126 9.54 3.04 -18.91
N THR A 127 10.29 3.02 -17.80
CA THR A 127 9.95 2.26 -16.60
C THR A 127 8.79 2.94 -15.87
N ASP A 128 7.64 2.28 -15.77
CA ASP A 128 6.42 2.82 -15.15
C ASP A 128 5.95 2.01 -13.93
N TRP A 129 6.60 0.88 -13.64
CA TRP A 129 6.36 0.11 -12.42
C TRP A 129 7.64 -0.45 -11.79
N CYS A 130 7.58 -0.66 -10.47
CA CYS A 130 8.60 -1.36 -9.71
C CYS A 130 7.98 -2.32 -8.68
N LEU A 131 8.68 -3.41 -8.41
CA LEU A 131 8.34 -4.40 -7.40
C LEU A 131 9.47 -4.49 -6.38
N CYS A 132 9.14 -4.23 -5.13
CA CYS A 132 10.08 -4.33 -4.01
C CYS A 132 9.68 -5.45 -3.05
N GLY A 133 10.67 -6.23 -2.61
CA GLY A 133 10.53 -7.30 -1.62
C GLY A 133 10.95 -6.84 -0.24
N LEU A 134 10.12 -7.14 0.77
CA LEU A 134 10.41 -6.87 2.18
C LEU A 134 10.95 -8.13 2.87
N ASN A 135 12.21 -8.09 3.27
CA ASN A 135 12.86 -9.17 3.98
C ASN A 135 12.69 -8.98 5.50
N GLY A 136 11.97 -9.91 6.16
CA GLY A 136 11.64 -9.84 7.59
C GLY A 136 12.74 -10.36 8.54
N GLY A 137 14.00 -10.03 8.26
CA GLY A 137 15.16 -10.38 9.10
C GLY A 137 15.17 -9.67 10.46
N PRO A 138 16.29 -9.69 11.20
CA PRO A 138 16.46 -8.90 12.43
C PRO A 138 16.24 -7.40 12.19
N THR A 139 16.73 -6.92 11.05
CA THR A 139 16.41 -5.61 10.48
C THR A 139 15.56 -5.85 9.24
N ALA A 140 14.43 -5.15 9.14
CA ALA A 140 13.60 -5.23 7.95
C ALA A 140 14.26 -4.45 6.82
N ALA A 141 14.46 -5.09 5.67
CA ALA A 141 15.12 -4.47 4.53
C ALA A 141 14.22 -4.53 3.28
N LEU A 142 14.12 -3.40 2.59
CA LEU A 142 13.41 -3.25 1.33
C LEU A 142 14.40 -3.33 0.16
N THR A 143 14.15 -4.28 -0.74
CA THR A 143 15.04 -4.61 -1.87
C THR A 143 14.26 -4.66 -3.18
N VAL A 144 14.90 -4.33 -4.29
CA VAL A 144 14.29 -4.43 -5.62
C VAL A 144 14.18 -5.90 -6.02
N VAL A 145 12.99 -6.30 -6.47
CA VAL A 145 12.71 -7.65 -7.02
C VAL A 145 12.51 -7.58 -8.53
N GLY A 146 11.93 -6.49 -9.04
CA GLY A 146 11.74 -6.29 -10.47
C GLY A 146 11.27 -4.88 -10.81
N SER A 147 11.27 -4.57 -12.10
CA SER A 147 10.78 -3.32 -12.69
C SER A 147 10.51 -3.52 -14.16
N GLY A 148 9.74 -2.64 -14.77
CA GLY A 148 9.50 -2.69 -16.20
C GLY A 148 8.54 -1.61 -16.70
N GLU A 149 7.99 -1.89 -17.87
CA GLU A 149 7.05 -1.05 -18.61
C GLU A 149 5.66 -1.73 -18.63
N GLY A 150 4.61 -0.98 -18.98
CA GLY A 150 3.26 -1.48 -19.17
C GLY A 150 2.44 -1.60 -17.88
N GLY A 151 2.75 -0.75 -16.89
CA GLY A 151 2.06 -0.63 -15.60
C GLY A 151 0.65 -0.07 -15.66
#